data_AF-A0A2N9LBB9-F1
#
_entry.id   AF-A0A2N9LBB9-F1
#
_cell.length_a   1.000
_cell.length_b   1.000
_cell.length_c   1.000
_cell.angle_alpha   90.00
_cell.angle_beta   90.00
_cell.angle_gamma   90.00
#
_symmetry.space_group_name_H-M   'P 1'
#
loop_
_entity.id
_entity.type
_entity.pdbx_description
1 polymer ?
#
loop_
_entity_poly.entity_id
_entity_poly.type
_entity_poly.pdbx_seq_one_letter_code
_entity_poly.pdbx_strand_id
1 'polypeptide(L)'
;MPYRKPGNTTFNINFLSNLSSPLYALAPQYRLLDLYTHYEWGRFDPLRIGGTAEFVRNVGFNAQEITNRIGLAAQALPTDNTGATGLQRPRVIGFLAEFQIGASSIVRRGDWNAFIGYRRLERDSVVAELTSADYRLGGTDQTAEYVGFSYGLARNTALIVHYIAAKSLDLAPQYNIDTWLVDVQASF
;
A
#
# COMPACT_ATOMS: atom_id res chain seq x y z
N MET A 1 -15.95 13.55 12.78
CA MET A 1 -15.79 13.51 11.30
C MET A 1 -15.69 12.04 10.90
N PRO A 2 -16.39 11.55 9.86
CA PRO A 2 -16.20 10.18 9.41
C PRO A 2 -14.73 9.96 9.02
N TYR A 3 -14.16 8.85 9.47
CA TYR A 3 -12.75 8.51 9.26
C TYR A 3 -12.53 8.12 7.79
N ARG A 4 -11.67 8.86 7.08
CA ARG A 4 -11.28 8.58 5.69
C ARG A 4 -9.81 8.20 5.67
N LYS A 5 -9.47 7.06 5.05
CA LYS A 5 -8.07 6.71 4.85
C LYS A 5 -7.39 7.75 3.94
N PRO A 6 -6.18 8.22 4.26
CA PRO A 6 -5.51 9.25 3.48
C PRO A 6 -5.06 8.71 2.10
N GLY A 7 -4.82 9.62 1.15
CA GLY A 7 -4.11 9.32 -0.09
C GLY A 7 -4.89 9.62 -1.36
N ASN A 8 -6.03 8.95 -1.64
CA ASN A 8 -6.75 9.16 -2.90
C ASN A 8 -7.16 10.62 -3.14
N THR A 9 -7.16 11.04 -4.40
CA THR A 9 -7.75 12.31 -4.81
C THR A 9 -9.26 12.26 -4.59
N THR A 10 -9.75 13.16 -3.75
CA THR A 10 -11.18 13.31 -3.45
C THR A 10 -11.65 14.74 -3.67
N PHE A 11 -12.92 14.91 -4.00
CA PHE A 11 -13.56 16.22 -4.11
C PHE A 11 -14.80 16.29 -3.22
N ASN A 12 -15.18 17.51 -2.84
CA ASN A 12 -16.41 17.76 -2.09
C ASN A 12 -17.61 17.76 -3.05
N ILE A 13 -18.51 16.79 -2.94
CA ILE A 13 -19.72 16.74 -3.76
C ILE A 13 -20.75 17.80 -3.35
N ASN A 14 -20.65 18.32 -2.13
CA ASN A 14 -21.46 19.45 -1.65
C ASN A 14 -20.81 20.82 -1.95
N PHE A 15 -19.83 20.88 -2.86
CA PHE A 15 -19.06 22.11 -3.12
C PHE A 15 -19.93 23.34 -3.42
N LEU A 16 -21.03 23.18 -4.16
CA LEU A 16 -21.93 24.28 -4.51
C LEU A 16 -23.10 24.47 -3.52
N SER A 17 -23.40 23.46 -2.71
CA SER A 17 -24.61 23.44 -1.86
C SER A 17 -24.31 23.77 -0.40
N ASN A 18 -23.21 23.26 0.16
CA ASN A 18 -22.82 23.52 1.55
C ASN A 18 -21.34 23.21 1.81
N LEU A 19 -20.54 24.25 2.05
CA LEU A 19 -19.12 24.12 2.41
C LEU A 19 -18.88 23.79 3.89
N SER A 20 -19.84 24.06 4.78
CA SER A 20 -19.69 23.77 6.23
C SER A 20 -19.97 22.31 6.57
N SER A 21 -20.54 21.53 5.65
CA SER A 21 -20.75 20.09 5.77
C SER A 21 -20.24 19.36 4.51
N PRO A 22 -18.91 19.28 4.33
CA PRO A 22 -18.34 18.67 3.13
C PRO A 22 -18.61 17.16 3.11
N LEU A 23 -19.01 16.66 1.95
CA LEU A 23 -19.17 15.24 1.68
C LEU A 23 -18.18 14.87 0.58
N TYR A 24 -17.28 13.94 0.86
CA TYR A 24 -16.19 13.61 -0.05
C TYR A 24 -16.50 12.37 -0.89
N ALA A 25 -16.19 12.45 -2.17
CA ALA A 25 -16.19 11.32 -3.09
C ALA A 25 -14.83 11.20 -3.80
N LEU A 26 -14.53 9.99 -4.29
CA LEU A 26 -13.35 9.75 -5.11
C LEU A 26 -13.46 10.56 -6.41
N ALA A 27 -12.40 11.29 -6.73
CA ALA A 27 -12.33 12.07 -7.96
C ALA A 27 -12.07 11.21 -9.19
N PRO A 28 -11.14 10.23 -9.21
CA PRO A 28 -10.90 9.39 -10.38
C PRO A 28 -11.80 8.14 -10.39
N GLN A 29 -11.96 7.56 -11.58
CA GLN A 29 -12.43 6.16 -11.72
C GLN A 29 -11.27 5.20 -11.44
N TYR A 30 -11.59 4.01 -10.91
CA TYR A 30 -10.61 2.97 -10.64
C TYR A 30 -10.84 1.79 -11.58
N ARG A 31 -9.93 1.62 -12.54
CA ARG A 31 -9.82 0.43 -13.37
C ARG A 31 -8.36 0.01 -13.35
N LEU A 32 -8.08 -1.10 -12.68
CA LEU A 32 -6.72 -1.50 -12.35
C LEU A 32 -6.19 -2.46 -13.41
N LEU A 33 -5.02 -2.14 -13.95
CA LEU A 33 -4.14 -3.12 -14.57
C LEU A 33 -3.18 -3.60 -13.49
N ASP A 34 -3.16 -4.90 -13.24
CA ASP A 34 -2.34 -5.51 -12.21
C ASP A 34 -1.51 -6.65 -12.83
N LEU A 35 -0.22 -6.66 -12.52
CA LEU A 35 0.73 -7.68 -12.90
C LEU A 35 1.44 -8.18 -11.65
N TYR A 36 1.17 -9.44 -11.31
CA TYR A 36 1.81 -10.14 -10.20
C TYR A 36 2.76 -11.21 -10.74
N THR A 37 3.95 -11.30 -10.18
CA THR A 37 4.95 -12.32 -10.51
C THR A 37 5.58 -12.87 -9.24
N HIS A 38 5.73 -14.19 -9.21
CA HIS A 38 6.42 -14.90 -8.14
C HIS A 38 7.39 -15.92 -8.72
N TYR A 39 8.55 -16.05 -8.10
CA TYR A 39 9.58 -17.01 -8.48
C TYR A 39 10.21 -17.63 -7.24
N GLU A 40 10.44 -18.94 -7.27
CA GLU A 40 11.16 -19.68 -6.23
C GLU A 40 12.25 -20.54 -6.88
N TRP A 41 13.46 -20.48 -6.32
CA TRP A 41 14.60 -21.29 -6.72
C TRP A 41 14.98 -22.25 -5.59
N GLY A 42 14.62 -23.52 -5.76
CA GLY A 42 14.86 -24.59 -4.79
C GLY A 42 16.14 -25.40 -4.98
N ARG A 43 17.20 -24.84 -5.59
CA ARG A 43 18.43 -25.61 -5.90
C ARG A 43 19.31 -25.91 -4.67
N PHE A 44 19.10 -25.21 -3.55
CA PHE A 44 20.01 -25.22 -2.41
C PHE A 44 19.44 -25.92 -1.17
N ASP A 45 18.80 -27.09 -1.33
CA ASP A 45 18.12 -27.76 -0.20
C ASP A 45 18.99 -27.84 1.08
N PRO A 46 18.44 -27.48 2.26
CA PRO A 46 17.04 -27.07 2.52
C PRO A 46 16.74 -25.57 2.30
N LEU A 47 17.72 -24.78 1.84
CA LEU A 47 17.62 -23.35 1.60
C LEU A 47 16.92 -23.07 0.26
N ARG A 48 15.88 -22.23 0.30
CA ARG A 48 15.20 -21.73 -0.90
C ARG A 48 15.33 -20.22 -0.98
N ILE A 49 15.37 -19.73 -2.20
CA ILE A 49 15.45 -18.31 -2.51
C ILE A 49 14.23 -17.98 -3.36
N GLY A 50 13.48 -16.96 -2.98
CA GLY A 50 12.30 -16.53 -3.72
C GLY A 50 12.24 -15.03 -3.90
N GLY A 51 11.42 -14.62 -4.86
CA GLY A 51 11.13 -13.22 -5.11
C GLY A 51 9.68 -13.05 -5.54
N THR A 52 9.08 -11.97 -5.07
CA THR A 52 7.73 -11.54 -5.45
C THR A 52 7.81 -10.12 -5.98
N ALA A 53 7.11 -9.85 -7.07
CA ALA A 53 6.96 -8.50 -7.61
C ALA A 53 5.52 -8.28 -8.03
N GLU A 54 5.01 -7.09 -7.76
CA GLU A 54 3.68 -6.65 -8.15
C GLU A 54 3.80 -5.25 -8.75
N PHE A 55 3.08 -5.01 -9.84
CA PHE A 55 2.93 -3.69 -10.44
C PHE A 55 1.46 -3.46 -10.75
N VAL A 56 0.90 -2.39 -10.18
CA VAL A 56 -0.48 -1.98 -10.40
C VAL A 56 -0.52 -0.58 -11.00
N ARG A 57 -1.44 -0.34 -11.93
CA ARG A 57 -1.71 0.98 -12.49
C ARG A 57 -3.20 1.21 -12.64
N ASN A 58 -3.68 2.33 -12.14
CA ASN A 58 -5.03 2.79 -12.43
C ASN A 58 -5.13 3.39 -13.84
N VAL A 59 -5.64 2.61 -14.78
CA VAL A 59 -5.91 3.01 -16.18
C VAL A 59 -7.29 3.63 -16.37
N GLY A 60 -8.05 3.81 -15.29
CA GLY A 60 -9.30 4.59 -15.26
C GLY A 60 -9.07 6.09 -15.02
N PHE A 61 -7.86 6.49 -14.64
CA PHE A 61 -7.53 7.89 -14.38
C PHE A 61 -7.51 8.70 -15.69
N ASN A 62 -8.31 9.77 -15.75
CA ASN A 62 -8.31 10.72 -16.85
C ASN A 62 -8.55 12.14 -16.33
N ALA A 63 -7.51 12.97 -16.32
CA ALA A 63 -7.57 14.31 -15.74
C ALA A 63 -8.63 15.21 -16.39
N GLN A 64 -8.80 15.13 -17.72
CA GLN A 64 -9.76 15.93 -18.45
C GLN A 64 -11.20 15.50 -18.14
N GLU A 65 -11.45 14.20 -18.12
CA GLU A 65 -12.76 13.64 -17.74
C GLU A 65 -13.14 14.06 -16.33
N ILE A 66 -12.22 13.93 -15.37
CA ILE A 66 -12.47 14.31 -13.98
C ILE A 66 -12.76 15.81 -13.89
N THR A 67 -11.95 16.65 -14.55
CA THR A 67 -12.14 18.11 -14.57
C THR A 67 -13.53 18.47 -15.10
N ASN A 68 -13.94 17.87 -16.23
CA ASN A 68 -15.24 18.12 -16.84
C ASN A 68 -16.38 17.64 -15.93
N ARG A 69 -16.21 16.51 -15.23
CA ARG A 69 -17.21 15.91 -14.35
C ARG A 69 -17.43 16.71 -13.06
N ILE A 70 -16.36 17.15 -12.40
CA ILE A 70 -16.45 17.82 -11.10
C ILE A 70 -16.50 19.35 -11.20
N GLY A 71 -16.23 19.91 -12.40
CA GLY A 71 -16.36 21.33 -12.69
C GLY A 71 -15.54 22.22 -11.74
N LEU A 72 -16.17 23.24 -11.17
CA LEU A 72 -15.52 24.20 -10.27
C LEU A 72 -14.85 23.56 -9.04
N ALA A 73 -15.31 22.40 -8.59
CA ALA A 73 -14.71 21.68 -7.48
C ALA A 73 -13.26 21.25 -7.76
N ALA A 74 -12.84 21.19 -9.04
CA ALA A 74 -11.47 20.89 -9.43
C ALA A 74 -10.45 21.90 -8.87
N GLN A 75 -10.87 23.15 -8.64
CA GLN A 75 -10.01 24.22 -8.10
C GLN A 75 -9.72 24.04 -6.61
N ALA A 76 -10.54 23.24 -5.91
CA ALA A 76 -10.40 22.97 -4.47
C ALA A 76 -9.81 21.58 -4.18
N LEU A 77 -9.24 20.91 -5.19
CA LEU A 77 -8.59 19.62 -4.99
C LEU A 77 -7.34 19.76 -4.10
N PRO A 78 -7.03 18.75 -3.27
CA PRO A 78 -5.80 18.72 -2.50
C PRO A 78 -4.58 18.87 -3.40
N THR A 79 -3.62 19.66 -2.95
CA THR A 79 -2.32 19.82 -3.62
C THR A 79 -1.26 18.97 -2.93
N ASP A 80 -0.31 18.49 -3.72
CA ASP A 80 0.89 17.85 -3.22
C ASP A 80 1.89 18.88 -2.66
N ASN A 81 3.04 18.41 -2.17
CA ASN A 81 4.14 19.23 -1.67
C ASN A 81 4.75 20.21 -2.69
N THR A 82 4.41 20.12 -3.97
CA THR A 82 4.82 21.09 -5.01
C THR A 82 3.73 22.11 -5.34
N GLY A 83 2.57 22.04 -4.68
CA GLY A 83 1.41 22.87 -4.98
C GLY A 83 0.59 22.38 -6.17
N ALA A 84 0.89 21.20 -6.73
CA ALA A 84 0.17 20.65 -7.86
C ALA A 84 -1.02 19.78 -7.39
N THR A 85 -2.16 19.89 -8.07
CA THR A 85 -3.31 19.01 -7.79
C THR A 85 -3.09 17.61 -8.35
N GLY A 86 -3.93 16.65 -7.92
CA GLY A 86 -3.99 15.31 -8.50
C GLY A 86 -4.18 15.28 -10.02
N LEU A 87 -4.83 16.30 -10.59
CA LEU A 87 -5.07 16.43 -12.03
C LEU A 87 -3.83 16.91 -12.80
N GLN A 88 -3.01 17.77 -12.17
CA GLN A 88 -1.79 18.31 -12.77
C GLN A 88 -0.62 17.33 -12.69
N ARG A 89 -0.53 16.57 -11.60
CA ARG A 89 0.48 15.53 -11.40
C ARG A 89 -0.19 14.20 -11.06
N PRO A 90 -0.56 13.41 -12.09
CA PRO A 90 -1.14 12.09 -11.89
C PRO A 90 -0.19 11.17 -11.14
N ARG A 91 -0.75 10.46 -10.15
CA ARG A 91 -0.04 9.58 -9.22
C ARG A 91 -0.79 8.26 -9.17
N VAL A 92 -0.62 7.42 -10.19
CA VAL A 92 -1.53 6.31 -10.53
C VAL A 92 -0.89 4.93 -10.55
N ILE A 93 0.38 4.82 -10.14
CA ILE A 93 1.10 3.54 -10.10
C ILE A 93 1.36 3.04 -8.68
N GLY A 94 1.39 1.74 -8.52
CA GLY A 94 1.86 1.08 -7.31
C GLY A 94 2.80 -0.05 -7.70
N PHE A 95 3.76 -0.35 -6.84
CA PHE A 95 4.59 -1.54 -7.00
C PHE A 95 5.04 -2.08 -5.65
N LEU A 96 5.32 -3.38 -5.65
CA LEU A 96 5.91 -4.12 -4.55
C LEU A 96 7.01 -5.00 -5.09
N ALA A 97 8.11 -5.10 -4.35
CA ALA A 97 9.16 -6.08 -4.59
C ALA A 97 9.59 -6.66 -3.25
N GLU A 98 9.68 -7.99 -3.18
CA GLU A 98 10.08 -8.72 -1.99
C GLU A 98 11.07 -9.81 -2.39
N PHE A 99 12.07 -10.00 -1.55
CA PHE A 99 13.04 -11.08 -1.64
C PHE A 99 12.97 -11.90 -0.36
N GLN A 100 12.91 -13.23 -0.50
CA GLN A 100 12.84 -14.16 0.61
C GLN A 100 13.93 -15.24 0.53
N ILE A 101 14.36 -15.69 1.69
CA ILE A 101 15.36 -16.75 1.86
C ILE A 101 15.03 -17.63 3.06
N GLY A 102 15.23 -18.94 2.94
CA GLY A 102 15.03 -19.89 4.03
C GLY A 102 14.16 -21.08 3.62
N ALA A 103 13.50 -21.68 4.60
CA ALA A 103 12.54 -22.75 4.38
C ALA A 103 11.23 -22.21 3.78
N SER A 104 10.64 -22.92 2.80
CA SER A 104 9.30 -22.56 2.26
C SER A 104 8.17 -22.74 3.27
N SER A 105 8.39 -23.51 4.34
CA SER A 105 7.41 -23.71 5.39
C SER A 105 8.12 -23.93 6.74
N ILE A 106 7.62 -23.30 7.80
CA ILE A 106 8.14 -23.43 9.15
C ILE A 106 7.37 -24.54 9.88
N VAL A 107 7.87 -25.78 9.80
CA VAL A 107 7.14 -26.95 10.33
C VAL A 107 7.83 -27.54 11.56
N ARG A 108 9.16 -27.54 11.57
CA ARG A 108 9.97 -28.14 12.62
C ARG A 108 10.74 -27.08 13.38
N ARG A 109 11.17 -27.46 14.58
CA ARG A 109 12.10 -26.65 15.35
C ARG A 109 13.38 -26.40 14.54
N GLY A 110 13.77 -25.13 14.45
CA GLY A 110 14.96 -24.71 13.72
C GLY A 110 14.74 -24.41 12.23
N ASP A 111 13.58 -24.72 11.66
CA ASP A 111 13.21 -24.18 10.36
C ASP A 111 13.09 -22.65 10.48
N TRP A 112 13.61 -21.91 9.51
CA TRP A 112 13.58 -20.46 9.52
C TRP A 112 13.41 -19.90 8.11
N ASN A 113 12.85 -18.70 8.01
CA ASN A 113 12.94 -17.89 6.81
C ASN A 113 13.04 -16.41 7.18
N ALA A 114 13.51 -15.63 6.22
CA ALA A 114 13.58 -14.18 6.32
C ALA A 114 13.17 -13.58 4.98
N PHE A 115 12.61 -12.38 5.02
CA PHE A 115 12.33 -11.61 3.82
C PHE A 115 12.59 -10.13 4.03
N ILE A 116 12.91 -9.45 2.95
CA ILE A 116 12.98 -8.00 2.88
C ILE A 116 12.14 -7.55 1.70
N GLY A 117 11.50 -6.40 1.83
CA GLY A 117 10.70 -5.87 0.74
C GLY A 117 10.52 -4.37 0.78
N TYR A 118 10.06 -3.88 -0.36
CA TYR A 118 9.75 -2.49 -0.62
C TYR A 118 8.39 -2.41 -1.29
N ARG A 119 7.58 -1.46 -0.85
CA ARG A 119 6.28 -1.14 -1.43
C ARG A 119 6.19 0.35 -1.69
N ARG A 120 5.60 0.74 -2.81
CA ARG A 120 5.18 2.10 -3.12
C ARG A 120 3.76 2.08 -3.65
N LEU A 121 2.88 2.87 -3.06
CA LEU A 121 1.53 3.13 -3.55
C LEU A 121 1.36 4.62 -3.77
N GLU A 122 1.25 5.03 -5.01
CA GLU A 122 0.87 6.40 -5.31
C GLU A 122 -0.61 6.66 -4.98
N ARG A 123 -0.93 7.93 -4.76
CA ARG A 123 -2.24 8.42 -4.34
C ARG A 123 -3.45 7.76 -5.01
N ASP A 124 -3.51 7.67 -6.34
CA ASP A 124 -4.66 7.17 -7.10
C ASP A 124 -4.36 5.81 -7.78
N SER A 125 -3.38 5.08 -7.26
CA SER A 125 -3.00 3.75 -7.77
C SER A 125 -4.04 2.67 -7.48
N VAL A 126 -4.59 2.66 -6.27
CA VAL A 126 -5.65 1.77 -5.79
C VAL A 126 -6.60 2.54 -4.88
N VAL A 127 -7.75 1.96 -4.56
CA VAL A 127 -8.68 2.55 -3.59
C VAL A 127 -8.08 2.47 -2.19
N ALA A 128 -7.91 3.61 -1.53
CA ALA A 128 -7.26 3.79 -0.24
C ALA A 128 -7.95 3.00 0.88
N GLU A 129 -9.27 2.89 0.83
CA GLU A 129 -10.09 2.14 1.77
C GLU A 129 -9.72 0.65 1.79
N LEU A 130 -9.28 0.11 0.66
CA LEU A 130 -8.99 -1.32 0.47
C LEU A 130 -7.54 -1.71 0.81
N THR A 131 -6.68 -0.76 1.18
CA THR A 131 -5.29 -1.09 1.53
C THR A 131 -5.17 -1.57 2.98
N SER A 132 -4.20 -2.46 3.24
CA SER A 132 -3.93 -2.98 4.59
C SER A 132 -3.58 -1.85 5.56
N ALA A 133 -4.04 -1.98 6.80
CA ALA A 133 -3.76 -1.04 7.88
C ALA A 133 -2.30 -1.10 8.37
N ASP A 134 -1.59 -2.20 8.11
CA ASP A 134 -0.21 -2.41 8.60
C ASP A 134 0.78 -1.39 8.00
N TYR A 135 0.46 -0.85 6.84
CA TYR A 135 1.28 0.16 6.15
C TYR A 135 0.69 1.55 6.41
N ARG A 136 1.25 2.27 7.39
CA ARG A 136 0.90 3.66 7.77
C ARG A 136 -0.57 3.87 8.16
N LEU A 137 -1.19 2.89 8.85
CA LEU A 137 -2.63 2.86 9.19
C LEU A 137 -3.54 2.75 7.96
N GLY A 138 -2.96 2.34 6.83
CA GLY A 138 -3.63 2.21 5.54
C GLY A 138 -3.63 3.48 4.71
N GLY A 139 -4.42 3.46 3.64
CA GLY A 139 -4.46 4.49 2.62
C GLY A 139 -3.43 4.28 1.51
N THR A 140 -3.30 5.31 0.67
CA THR A 140 -2.31 5.39 -0.42
C THR A 140 -1.38 6.58 -0.17
N ASP A 141 -0.64 7.01 -1.21
CA ASP A 141 0.36 8.08 -1.12
C ASP A 141 1.46 7.77 -0.10
N GLN A 142 2.06 6.59 -0.25
CA GLN A 142 3.03 6.09 0.71
C GLN A 142 4.05 5.12 0.11
N THR A 143 5.17 5.00 0.81
CA THR A 143 6.15 3.93 0.59
C THR A 143 6.41 3.21 1.91
N ALA A 144 6.71 1.92 1.84
CA ALA A 144 7.11 1.14 3.01
C ALA A 144 8.31 0.25 2.68
N GLU A 145 9.28 0.25 3.58
CA GLU A 145 10.37 -0.71 3.65
C GLU A 145 10.06 -1.67 4.78
N TYR A 146 10.21 -2.98 4.56
CA TYR A 146 9.88 -3.96 5.57
C TYR A 146 10.83 -5.15 5.55
N VAL A 147 10.97 -5.77 6.72
CA VAL A 147 11.76 -6.98 6.94
C VAL A 147 10.97 -7.90 7.86
N GLY A 148 11.04 -9.20 7.57
CA GLY A 148 10.41 -10.22 8.39
C GLY A 148 11.33 -11.40 8.66
N PHE A 149 11.10 -12.05 9.78
CA PHE A 149 11.79 -13.27 10.18
C PHE A 149 10.81 -14.23 10.84
N SER A 150 10.87 -15.51 10.44
CA SER A 150 10.10 -16.58 11.06
C SER A 150 11.02 -17.68 11.56
N TYR A 151 10.70 -18.26 12.72
CA TYR A 151 11.48 -19.33 13.34
C TYR A 151 10.61 -20.39 14.00
N GLY A 152 10.88 -21.66 13.69
CA GLY A 152 10.19 -22.80 14.28
C GLY A 152 10.64 -23.04 15.72
N LEU A 153 9.73 -22.86 16.67
CA LEU A 153 9.95 -23.12 18.09
C LEU A 153 9.75 -24.62 18.43
N ALA A 154 8.73 -25.23 17.83
CA ALA A 154 8.37 -26.63 18.01
C ALA A 154 7.69 -27.16 16.73
N ARG A 155 7.24 -28.43 16.74
CA ARG A 155 6.47 -28.98 15.62
C ARG A 155 5.18 -28.19 15.45
N ASN A 156 4.96 -27.63 14.26
CA ASN A 156 3.81 -26.77 13.93
C ASN A 156 3.67 -25.55 14.85
N THR A 157 4.77 -25.03 15.40
CA THR A 157 4.78 -23.80 16.20
C THR A 157 5.89 -22.88 15.74
N ALA A 158 5.53 -21.67 15.31
CA ALA A 158 6.47 -20.68 14.80
C ALA A 158 6.31 -19.34 15.53
N LEU A 159 7.42 -18.65 15.76
CA LEU A 159 7.47 -17.23 16.08
C LEU A 159 7.70 -16.46 14.78
N ILE A 160 6.92 -15.41 14.56
CA ILE A 160 6.99 -14.54 13.38
C ILE A 160 7.17 -13.11 13.87
N VAL A 161 8.14 -12.40 13.29
CA VAL A 161 8.43 -11.00 13.62
C VAL A 161 8.53 -10.22 12.33
N HIS A 162 7.72 -9.17 12.19
CA HIS A 162 7.79 -8.23 11.07
C HIS A 162 8.06 -6.81 11.57
N TYR A 163 8.94 -6.11 10.86
CA TYR A 163 9.16 -4.69 11.02
C TYR A 163 8.82 -3.97 9.72
N ILE A 164 8.04 -2.89 9.83
CA ILE A 164 7.57 -2.10 8.69
C ILE A 164 7.86 -0.63 9.00
N ALA A 165 8.66 0.02 8.16
CA ALA A 165 8.90 1.46 8.19
C ALA A 165 8.15 2.11 7.01
N ALA A 166 7.07 2.84 7.30
CA ALA A 166 6.21 3.45 6.29
C ALA A 166 6.26 4.98 6.35
N LYS A 167 6.35 5.63 5.19
CA LYS A 167 6.42 7.08 5.03
C LYS A 167 5.42 7.59 4.00
N SER A 168 4.86 8.78 4.23
CA SER A 168 4.05 9.50 3.25
C SER A 168 4.87 9.90 2.03
N LEU A 169 4.23 9.97 0.87
CA LEU A 169 4.88 10.33 -0.38
C LEU A 169 4.86 11.84 -0.61
N ASP A 170 3.70 12.42 -0.95
CA ASP A 170 3.64 13.83 -1.38
C ASP A 170 2.50 14.64 -0.73
N LEU A 171 1.39 14.00 -0.32
CA LEU A 171 0.22 14.67 0.25
C LEU A 171 0.38 14.99 1.74
N ALA A 172 -0.19 16.14 2.13
CA ALA A 172 -0.28 16.53 3.52
C ALA A 172 -1.46 15.83 4.25
N PRO A 173 -1.37 15.65 5.58
CA PRO A 173 -0.17 15.82 6.40
C PRO A 173 0.84 14.69 6.15
N GLN A 174 2.13 15.06 6.08
CA GLN A 174 3.21 14.09 5.93
C GLN A 174 3.64 13.57 7.30
N TYR A 175 3.63 12.25 7.46
CA TYR A 175 4.05 11.58 8.68
C TYR A 175 4.54 10.16 8.37
N ASN A 176 5.42 9.68 9.23
CA ASN A 176 6.02 8.36 9.15
C ASN A 176 5.53 7.50 10.32
N ILE A 177 5.37 6.20 10.08
CA ILE A 177 4.97 5.23 11.09
C ILE A 177 5.85 4.00 10.94
N ASP A 178 6.47 3.63 12.05
CA ASP A 178 7.19 2.36 12.19
C ASP A 178 6.30 1.40 12.99
N THR A 179 6.15 0.18 12.49
CA THR A 179 5.26 -0.85 13.06
C THR A 179 6.04 -2.13 13.31
N TRP A 180 5.86 -2.71 14.49
CA TRP A 180 6.35 -4.02 14.85
C TRP A 180 5.15 -4.96 15.02
N LEU A 181 5.20 -6.10 14.33
CA LEU A 181 4.24 -7.19 14.47
C LEU A 181 4.98 -8.41 15.00
N VAL A 182 4.46 -9.03 16.04
CA VAL A 182 5.06 -10.20 16.69
C VAL A 182 3.94 -11.20 16.94
N ASP A 183 4.03 -12.34 16.26
CA ASP A 183 2.99 -13.36 16.26
C ASP A 183 3.56 -14.72 16.64
N VAL A 184 2.75 -15.53 17.34
CA VAL A 184 3.02 -16.95 17.55
C VAL A 184 1.92 -17.74 16.87
N GLN A 185 2.30 -18.54 15.88
CA GLN A 185 1.36 -19.39 15.15
C GLN A 185 1.55 -20.84 15.59
N ALA A 186 0.47 -21.50 16.01
CA ALA A 186 0.45 -22.91 16.37
C ALA A 186 -0.72 -23.64 15.70
N SER A 187 -0.49 -24.83 15.16
CA SER A 187 -1.52 -25.71 14.59
C SER A 187 -1.50 -27.09 15.25
N PHE A 188 -2.67 -27.60 15.66
CA PHE A 188 -2.85 -28.84 16.43
C PHE A 188 -3.59 -29.94 15.66
#